data_AF-A0A3D3DDB4-F1
#
_entry.id   AF-A0A3D3DDB4-F1
#
_cell.length_a   1.000
_cell.length_b   1.000
_cell.length_c   1.000
_cell.angle_alpha   90.00
_cell.angle_beta   90.00
_cell.angle_gamma   90.00
#
_symmetry.space_group_name_H-M   'P 1'
#
loop_
_entity.id
_entity.type
_entity.pdbx_description
1 polymer ?
#
loop_
_entity_poly.entity_id
_entity_poly.type
_entity_poly.pdbx_seq_one_letter_code
_entity_poly.pdbx_strand_id
1 'polypeptide(L)'
;REPSPVSNRMIKKCLSSGLPEPLFEEISGNLVVTFRGKITKEYLKGLDLNKRQIIAMESIKKIGKITNKGYREMFPEISDETARLDLSTLVRKKLLNKRGEKNGLWGLNI
;
A
#
# COMPACT_ATOMS: atom_id res chain seq x y z
N ARG A 1 4.63 22.73 -9.84
CA ARG A 1 5.68 23.51 -9.14
C ARG A 1 6.86 22.57 -8.95
N GLU A 2 8.06 22.93 -9.38
CA GLU A 2 9.24 22.09 -9.16
C GLU A 2 9.60 22.02 -7.66
N PRO A 3 10.15 20.89 -7.18
CA PRO A 3 10.54 20.75 -5.78
C PRO A 3 11.71 21.70 -5.44
N SER A 4 11.68 22.27 -4.23
CA SER A 4 12.77 23.12 -3.72
C SER A 4 14.09 22.33 -3.55
N PRO A 5 15.26 23.00 -3.48
CA PRO A 5 16.55 22.33 -3.24
C PRO A 5 16.57 21.45 -1.97
N VAL A 6 15.86 21.87 -0.92
CA VAL A 6 15.71 21.09 0.33
C VAL A 6 14.85 19.85 0.10
N SER A 7 13.72 19.99 -0.59
CA SER A 7 12.83 18.89 -0.97
C SER A 7 13.56 17.84 -1.82
N ASN A 8 14.39 18.28 -2.78
CA ASN A 8 15.19 17.39 -3.62
C ASN A 8 16.17 16.51 -2.82
N ARG A 9 16.80 17.06 -1.77
CA ARG A 9 17.68 16.28 -0.90
C ARG A 9 16.91 15.23 -0.10
N MET A 10 15.72 15.58 0.40
CA MET A 10 14.83 14.67 1.13
C MET A 10 14.34 13.53 0.23
N ILE A 11 13.89 13.84 -0.99
CA ILE A 11 13.46 12.85 -1.99
C ILE A 11 14.60 11.87 -2.30
N LYS A 12 15.80 12.37 -2.65
CA LYS A 12 16.98 11.53 -2.92
C LYS A 12 17.34 10.62 -1.75
N LYS A 13 17.23 11.09 -0.51
CA LYS A 13 17.54 10.28 0.67
C LYS A 13 16.50 9.19 0.92
N CYS A 14 15.21 9.50 0.73
CA CYS A 14 14.13 8.51 0.83
C CYS A 14 14.33 7.41 -0.22
N LEU A 15 14.47 7.80 -1.49
CA LEU A 15 14.64 6.86 -2.60
C LEU A 15 15.92 6.02 -2.50
N SER A 16 17.06 6.60 -2.11
CA SER A 16 18.30 5.83 -1.91
C SER A 16 18.24 4.90 -0.70
N SER A 17 17.43 5.23 0.30
CA SER A 17 17.08 4.33 1.40
C SER A 17 15.94 3.37 1.02
N GLY A 18 15.46 3.42 -0.22
CA GLY A 18 14.36 2.69 -0.86
C GLY A 18 12.97 2.95 -0.27
N LEU A 19 12.80 4.02 0.50
CA LEU A 19 11.49 4.49 0.97
C LEU A 19 10.74 5.10 -0.23
N PRO A 20 9.39 5.08 -0.22
CA PRO A 20 8.62 5.82 -1.20
C PRO A 20 8.95 7.32 -1.14
N GLU A 21 8.67 8.02 -2.23
CA GLU A 21 8.77 9.48 -2.25
C GLU A 21 7.85 10.10 -1.18
N PRO A 22 8.35 11.04 -0.36
CA PRO A 22 7.54 11.72 0.64
C PRO A 22 6.50 12.63 -0.04
N LEU A 23 5.34 12.77 0.60
CA LEU A 23 4.29 13.68 0.14
C LEU A 23 4.57 15.07 0.73
N PHE A 24 4.49 16.09 -0.10
CA PHE A 24 4.64 17.49 0.29
C PHE A 24 3.33 18.22 0.05
N GLU A 25 2.75 18.77 1.10
CA GLU A 25 1.46 19.46 1.07
C GLU A 25 1.57 20.77 1.86
N GLU A 26 0.83 21.80 1.46
CA GLU A 26 0.71 23.04 2.23
C GLU A 26 -0.65 23.06 2.92
N ILE A 27 -0.64 23.02 4.26
CA ILE A 27 -1.87 23.00 5.07
C ILE A 27 -1.85 24.21 6.00
N SER A 28 -2.81 25.12 5.80
CA SER A 28 -2.94 26.36 6.58
C SER A 28 -1.65 27.19 6.64
N GLY A 29 -0.94 27.29 5.51
CA GLY A 29 0.33 28.03 5.40
C GLY A 29 1.56 27.29 5.95
N ASN A 30 1.40 26.05 6.44
CA ASN A 30 2.50 25.21 6.90
C ASN A 30 2.88 24.18 5.84
N LEU A 31 4.18 23.98 5.63
CA LEU A 31 4.68 22.85 4.85
C LEU A 31 4.57 21.57 5.67
N VAL A 32 3.70 20.66 5.25
CA VAL A 32 3.54 19.32 5.81
C VAL A 32 4.28 18.33 4.91
N VAL A 33 5.18 17.56 5.52
CA VAL A 33 5.95 16.51 4.84
C VAL A 33 5.60 15.15 5.45
N THR A 34 4.95 14.29 4.68
CA THR A 34 4.56 12.95 5.12
C THR A 34 5.56 11.92 4.60
N PHE A 35 6.33 11.32 5.51
CA PHE A 35 7.21 10.21 5.21
C PHE A 35 6.43 8.89 5.20
N ARG A 36 6.55 8.18 4.09
CA ARG A 36 5.85 6.92 3.86
C ARG A 36 6.76 5.75 4.22
N GLY A 37 6.21 4.77 4.94
CA GLY A 37 6.95 3.58 5.36
C GLY A 37 7.18 2.61 4.21
N LYS A 38 8.08 1.64 4.42
CA LYS A 38 8.12 0.43 3.57
C LYS A 38 7.41 -0.71 4.27
N ILE A 39 6.63 -1.46 3.50
CA ILE A 39 6.20 -2.79 3.93
C ILE A 39 7.38 -3.74 3.77
N THR A 40 8.12 -4.01 4.86
CA THR A 40 9.24 -4.95 4.86
C THR A 40 8.76 -6.39 5.06
N LYS A 41 9.61 -7.38 4.78
CA LYS A 41 9.27 -8.79 5.05
C LYS A 41 9.13 -9.04 6.55
N GLU A 42 9.94 -8.38 7.35
CA GLU A 42 9.97 -8.43 8.82
C GLU A 42 8.65 -7.89 9.39
N TYR A 43 8.16 -6.76 8.86
CA TYR A 43 6.86 -6.22 9.24
C TYR A 43 5.73 -7.20 8.90
N LEU A 44 5.75 -7.82 7.72
CA LEU A 44 4.74 -8.80 7.32
C LEU A 44 4.78 -10.08 8.17
N LYS A 45 5.96 -10.54 8.60
CA LYS A 45 6.12 -11.72 9.47
C LYS A 45 5.42 -11.56 10.81
N GLY A 46 5.38 -10.35 11.37
CA GLY A 46 4.70 -10.06 12.64
C GLY A 46 3.18 -9.93 12.54
N LEU A 47 2.60 -9.98 11.34
CA LEU A 47 1.19 -9.68 11.10
C LEU A 47 0.30 -10.90 10.96
N ASP A 48 0.82 -12.11 11.18
CA ASP A 48 0.06 -13.37 11.09
C ASP A 48 -0.79 -13.44 9.80
N LEU A 49 -0.12 -13.23 8.67
CA LEU A 49 -0.75 -13.26 7.36
C LEU A 49 -0.75 -14.69 6.81
N ASN A 50 -1.86 -15.10 6.21
CA ASN A 50 -1.90 -16.38 5.51
C ASN A 50 -1.13 -16.32 4.17
N LYS A 51 -0.86 -17.48 3.57
CA LYS A 51 -0.10 -17.58 2.31
C LYS A 51 -0.67 -16.72 1.18
N ARG A 52 -2.00 -16.71 1.01
CA ARG A 52 -2.67 -15.92 -0.05
C ARG A 52 -2.51 -14.43 0.18
N GLN A 53 -2.64 -13.98 1.42
CA GLN A 53 -2.44 -12.58 1.82
C GLN A 53 -1.00 -12.13 1.57
N ILE A 54 0.01 -12.96 1.87
CA ILE A 54 1.42 -12.65 1.59
C ILE A 54 1.65 -12.50 0.08
N ILE A 55 1.19 -13.45 -0.72
CA ILE A 55 1.31 -13.40 -2.20
C ILE A 55 0.62 -12.16 -2.75
N ALA A 56 -0.59 -11.84 -2.26
CA ALA A 56 -1.30 -10.63 -2.66
C ALA A 56 -0.52 -9.36 -2.33
N MET A 57 0.10 -9.26 -1.15
CA MET A 57 0.94 -8.12 -0.78
C MET A 57 2.16 -7.97 -1.71
N GLU A 58 2.74 -9.06 -2.19
CA GLU A 58 3.82 -9.02 -3.17
C GLU A 58 3.34 -8.54 -4.54
N SER A 59 2.18 -8.99 -5.01
CA SER A 59 1.56 -8.51 -6.25
C SER A 59 1.22 -7.02 -6.18
N ILE A 60 0.63 -6.56 -5.07
CA ILE A 60 0.25 -5.16 -4.88
C ILE A 60 1.48 -4.26 -4.78
N LYS A 61 2.60 -4.74 -4.20
CA LYS A 61 3.87 -3.99 -4.24
C LYS A 61 4.37 -3.73 -5.65
N LYS A 62 4.13 -4.64 -6.60
CA LYS A 62 4.55 -4.50 -8.00
C LYS A 62 3.59 -3.64 -8.82
N ILE A 63 2.28 -3.86 -8.65
CA ILE A 63 1.22 -3.30 -9.52
C ILE A 63 0.57 -2.05 -8.90
N GLY A 64 0.78 -1.82 -7.61
CA GLY A 64 0.27 -0.68 -6.83
C GLY A 64 -1.18 -0.83 -6.33
N LYS A 65 -1.96 -1.74 -6.91
CA LYS A 65 -3.38 -1.93 -6.58
C LYS A 65 -3.86 -3.35 -6.89
N ILE A 66 -5.00 -3.72 -6.32
CA ILE A 66 -5.72 -4.97 -6.59
C ILE A 66 -7.23 -4.73 -6.56
N THR A 67 -7.98 -5.44 -7.39
CA THR A 67 -9.44 -5.51 -7.33
C THR A 67 -9.87 -6.86 -6.77
N ASN A 68 -11.12 -7.01 -6.33
CA ASN A 68 -11.63 -8.31 -5.88
C ASN A 68 -11.53 -9.35 -7.01
N LYS A 69 -11.85 -8.93 -8.25
CA LYS A 69 -11.70 -9.76 -9.44
C LYS A 69 -10.25 -10.21 -9.62
N GLY A 70 -9.29 -9.29 -9.58
CA GLY A 70 -7.87 -9.63 -9.70
C GLY A 70 -7.37 -10.52 -8.57
N TYR A 71 -7.91 -10.37 -7.35
CA TYR A 71 -7.62 -11.28 -6.24
C TYR A 71 -8.09 -12.72 -6.53
N ARG A 72 -9.30 -12.86 -7.04
CA ARG A 72 -9.86 -14.17 -7.41
C ARG A 72 -9.18 -14.78 -8.64
N GLU A 73 -8.69 -13.96 -9.56
CA GLU A 73 -7.88 -14.44 -10.69
C GLU A 73 -6.53 -15.02 -10.22
N MET A 74 -5.96 -14.51 -9.11
CA MET A 74 -4.75 -15.11 -8.50
C MET A 74 -5.03 -16.38 -7.70
N PHE A 75 -6.25 -16.52 -7.15
CA PHE A 75 -6.65 -17.65 -6.30
C PHE A 75 -8.01 -18.18 -6.76
N PRO A 76 -8.08 -18.87 -7.92
CA PRO A 76 -9.35 -19.31 -8.51
C PRO A 76 -10.10 -20.34 -7.66
N GLU A 77 -9.42 -20.96 -6.69
CA GLU A 77 -9.96 -21.98 -5.80
C GLU A 77 -10.83 -21.43 -4.65
N ILE A 78 -10.85 -20.10 -4.43
CA ILE A 78 -11.54 -19.51 -3.28
C ILE A 78 -12.90 -18.92 -3.66
N SER A 79 -13.83 -18.92 -2.69
CA SER A 79 -15.13 -18.27 -2.86
C SER A 79 -15.03 -16.74 -2.88
N ASP A 80 -16.06 -16.12 -3.44
CA ASP A 80 -16.33 -14.68 -3.38
C ASP A 80 -16.24 -14.10 -1.98
N GLU A 81 -16.72 -14.84 -1.00
CA GLU A 81 -16.71 -14.47 0.42
C GLU A 81 -15.29 -14.56 0.99
N THR A 82 -14.56 -15.63 0.69
CA THR A 82 -13.16 -15.81 1.13
C THR A 82 -12.28 -14.68 0.62
N ALA A 83 -12.41 -14.32 -0.66
CA ALA A 83 -11.66 -13.20 -1.25
C ALA A 83 -11.96 -11.88 -0.54
N ARG A 84 -13.24 -11.61 -0.24
CA ARG A 84 -13.66 -10.41 0.50
C ARG A 84 -13.11 -10.39 1.93
N LEU A 85 -13.10 -11.53 2.62
CA LEU A 85 -12.57 -11.65 3.98
C LEU A 85 -11.05 -11.46 4.04
N ASP A 86 -10.31 -12.04 3.09
CA ASP A 86 -8.85 -11.88 2.98
C ASP A 86 -8.50 -10.40 2.74
N LEU A 87 -9.13 -9.75 1.75
CA LEU A 87 -8.92 -8.33 1.46
C LEU A 87 -9.34 -7.42 2.63
N SER A 88 -10.45 -7.74 3.31
CA SER A 88 -10.90 -6.99 4.49
C SER A 88 -9.93 -7.15 5.66
N THR A 89 -9.30 -8.31 5.80
CA THR A 89 -8.27 -8.54 6.83
C THR A 89 -7.03 -7.69 6.57
N LEU A 90 -6.59 -7.58 5.31
CA LEU A 90 -5.50 -6.68 4.92
C LEU A 90 -5.84 -5.20 5.16
N VAL A 91 -7.10 -4.79 4.96
CA VAL A 91 -7.56 -3.43 5.32
C VAL A 91 -7.55 -3.21 6.84
N ARG A 92 -8.10 -4.15 7.62
CA ARG A 92 -8.13 -4.05 9.10
C ARG A 92 -6.73 -3.98 9.69
N LYS A 93 -5.77 -4.69 9.11
CA LYS A 93 -4.35 -4.63 9.49
C LYS A 93 -3.64 -3.37 8.97
N LYS A 94 -4.37 -2.41 8.40
CA LYS A 94 -3.86 -1.15 7.84
C LYS A 94 -2.79 -1.33 6.76
N LEU A 95 -2.80 -2.48 6.07
CA LEU A 95 -1.89 -2.77 4.95
C LEU A 95 -2.44 -2.25 3.62
N LEU A 96 -3.77 -2.25 3.48
CA LEU A 96 -4.47 -1.77 2.30
C LEU A 96 -5.49 -0.69 2.66
N ASN A 97 -5.64 0.28 1.77
CA ASN A 97 -6.76 1.23 1.77
C ASN A 97 -7.73 0.85 0.67
N LYS A 98 -9.02 0.71 1.02
CA LYS A 98 -10.09 0.57 0.05
C LYS A 98 -10.37 1.95 -0.58
N ARG A 99 -10.13 2.08 -1.88
CA ARG A 99 -10.49 3.24 -2.71
C ARG A 99 -11.73 2.89 -3.54
N GLY A 100 -12.82 3.65 -3.35
CA GLY A 100 -14.05 3.53 -4.14
C GLY A 100 -15.13 2.63 -3.52
N GLU A 101 -16.39 3.06 -3.67
CA GLU A 101 -17.56 2.43 -3.06
C GLU A 101 -18.04 1.20 -3.82
N LYS A 102 -18.02 1.22 -5.16
CA LYS A 102 -18.74 0.24 -6.00
C LYS A 102 -17.92 -0.95 -6.52
N ASN A 103 -16.61 -0.79 -6.74
CA ASN A 103 -15.79 -1.84 -7.38
C ASN A 103 -14.65 -2.42 -6.51
N GLY A 104 -14.50 -1.98 -5.26
CA GLY A 104 -13.47 -2.48 -4.36
C GLY A 104 -12.09 -2.43 -4.98
N LEU A 105 -11.51 -1.24 -5.09
CA LEU A 105 -10.09 -1.12 -5.44
C LEU A 105 -9.32 -1.01 -4.13
N TRP A 106 -8.30 -1.83 -3.94
CA TRP A 106 -7.43 -1.75 -2.78
C TRP A 106 -6.02 -1.38 -3.22
N GLY A 107 -5.40 -0.42 -2.55
CA GLY A 107 -4.00 -0.04 -2.75
C GLY A 107 -3.23 -0.09 -1.44
N LEU A 108 -1.89 -0.10 -1.50
CA LEU A 108 -1.08 -0.07 -0.29
C LEU A 108 -1.40 1.16 0.56
N ASN A 109 -1.56 0.94 1.85
CA ASN A 109 -1.52 1.99 2.87
C ASN A 109 -0.07 2.18 3.30
N ILE A 110 0.70 2.80 2.42
CA ILE A 110 2.04 3.32 2.70
C ILE A 110 2.00 4.83 2.69
#